data_AF-A0A2N1NDK4-F1
#
_entry.id   AF-A0A2N1NDK4-F1
#
_cell.length_a   1.000
_cell.length_b   1.000
_cell.length_c   1.000
_cell.angle_alpha   90.00
_cell.angle_beta   90.00
_cell.angle_gamma   90.00
#
_symmetry.space_group_name_H-M   'P 1'
#
loop_
_entity.id
_entity.type
_entity.pdbx_description
1 polymer ?
#
loop_
_entity_poly.entity_id
_entity_poly.type
_entity_poly.pdbx_seq_one_letter_code
_entity_poly.pdbx_strand_id
1 'polypeptide(L)'
;MPYDKIGRITYLFCLNIVDIASRYKESVPIGGASSVKNREGILTSHTIAKAFKHIYNNPDSPLKWPKLLITDKGSDCERLMVRHGVVIQKATSKRSVGIVERYNLTLAKRLFHIQNAQDLSLAEAGLIGMTPAKVIKKKKVYAKPSCRYNRPIGYDESRLSYRDSVRYLLEAGELEGGPKRRGTDMNWSPVVYNIGEVRAQKNQPVLYKLLDGPERRFVREELLLINDGVELPPESVLHQ
;
A
#
# COMPACT_ATOMS: atom_id res chain seq x y z
N MET A 1 -0.20 -6.21 -3.20
CA MET A 1 0.45 -5.97 -1.90
C MET A 1 0.58 -4.46 -1.76
N PRO A 2 0.37 -3.88 -0.57
CA PRO A 2 0.91 -2.55 -0.31
C PRO A 2 2.43 -2.56 -0.55
N TYR A 3 2.99 -1.42 -0.95
CA TYR A 3 4.40 -1.29 -1.32
C TYR A 3 5.26 -1.31 -0.04
N ASP A 4 5.72 -2.49 0.35
CA ASP A 4 6.50 -2.66 1.59
C ASP A 4 8.01 -2.65 1.28
N LYS A 5 8.78 -1.81 1.97
CA LYS A 5 10.25 -1.76 1.86
C LYS A 5 10.87 -2.25 3.15
N ILE A 6 11.76 -3.24 3.06
CA ILE A 6 12.56 -3.72 4.20
C ILE A 6 14.03 -3.51 3.84
N GLY A 7 14.70 -2.60 4.56
CA GLY A 7 16.06 -2.18 4.23
C GLY A 7 16.11 -1.52 2.84
N ARG A 8 16.94 -2.08 1.94
CA ARG A 8 17.11 -1.58 0.56
C ARG A 8 16.19 -2.26 -0.46
N ILE A 9 15.38 -3.24 -0.05
CA ILE A 9 14.55 -4.04 -0.96
C ILE A 9 13.12 -3.55 -0.90
N THR A 10 12.53 -3.23 -2.06
CA THR A 10 11.11 -2.91 -2.18
C THR A 10 10.36 -4.12 -2.71
N TYR A 11 9.36 -4.59 -1.95
CA TYR A 11 8.49 -5.70 -2.31
C TYR A 11 7.23 -5.18 -3.00
N LEU A 12 7.10 -5.49 -4.29
CA LEU A 12 5.97 -5.06 -5.12
C LEU A 12 5.00 -6.19 -5.40
N PHE A 13 5.55 -7.39 -5.57
CA PHE A 13 4.80 -8.56 -6.01
C PHE A 13 4.83 -9.61 -4.91
N CYS A 14 3.90 -10.54 -4.98
CA CYS A 14 3.91 -11.72 -4.12
C CYS A 14 3.59 -12.94 -4.98
N LEU A 15 4.49 -13.91 -4.96
CA LEU A 15 4.24 -15.22 -5.54
C LEU A 15 3.39 -16.02 -4.56
N ASN A 16 2.18 -16.35 -4.97
CA ASN A 16 1.24 -17.13 -4.18
C ASN A 16 1.11 -18.53 -4.79
N ILE A 17 1.46 -19.54 -4.00
CA ILE A 17 1.31 -20.95 -4.36
C ILE A 17 0.22 -21.54 -3.48
N VAL A 18 -0.66 -22.33 -4.09
CA VAL A 18 -1.69 -23.08 -3.38
C VAL A 18 -1.59 -24.53 -3.82
N ASP A 19 -1.33 -25.44 -2.88
CA ASP A 19 -1.51 -26.86 -3.13
C ASP A 19 -3.00 -27.20 -3.06
N ILE A 20 -3.52 -27.79 -4.14
CA ILE A 20 -4.95 -28.02 -4.28
C ILE A 20 -5.42 -29.13 -3.34
N ALA A 21 -4.61 -30.18 -3.18
CA ALA A 21 -4.96 -31.37 -2.41
C ALA A 21 -4.99 -31.10 -0.91
N SER A 22 -3.89 -30.56 -0.36
CA SER A 22 -3.76 -30.24 1.07
C SER A 22 -4.39 -28.91 1.45
N ARG A 23 -4.73 -28.06 0.47
CA ARG A 23 -5.18 -26.67 0.68
C ARG A 23 -4.13 -25.79 1.36
N TYR A 24 -2.88 -26.27 1.45
CA TYR A 24 -1.75 -25.52 1.96
C TYR A 24 -1.44 -24.35 1.01
N LYS A 25 -1.01 -23.23 1.58
CA LYS A 25 -0.79 -21.98 0.85
C LYS A 25 0.50 -21.37 1.33
N GLU A 26 1.32 -20.94 0.39
CA GLU A 26 2.57 -20.28 0.67
C GLU A 26 2.70 -19.03 -0.19
N SER A 27 3.17 -17.96 0.45
CA SER A 27 3.29 -16.64 -0.14
C SER A 27 4.72 -16.16 0.05
N VAL A 28 5.40 -15.87 -1.06
CA VAL A 28 6.75 -15.29 -1.02
C VAL A 28 6.69 -13.89 -1.61
N PRO A 29 7.05 -12.85 -0.85
CA PRO A 29 7.13 -11.50 -1.39
C PRO A 29 8.31 -11.42 -2.37
N ILE A 30 8.06 -10.90 -3.56
CA ILE A 30 9.08 -10.65 -4.59
C ILE A 30 9.36 -9.15 -4.61
N GLY A 31 10.62 -8.83 -4.34
CA GLY A 31 11.12 -7.47 -4.32
C GLY A 31 12.43 -7.33 -5.07
N GLY A 32 12.76 -6.09 -5.43
CA GLY A 32 14.01 -5.72 -6.06
C GLY A 32 14.76 -4.66 -5.25
N ALA A 33 16.08 -4.62 -5.43
CA ALA A 33 16.93 -3.53 -4.94
C ALA A 33 16.86 -2.28 -5.86
N SER A 34 16.34 -2.46 -7.07
CA SER A 34 16.20 -1.42 -8.09
C SER A 34 15.02 -0.48 -7.79
N SER A 35 15.17 0.80 -8.18
CA SER A 35 14.11 1.82 -8.07
C SER A 35 12.79 1.34 -8.70
N VAL A 36 11.68 1.66 -8.04
CA VAL A 36 10.29 1.27 -8.37
C VAL A 36 9.88 1.66 -9.79
N LYS A 37 10.61 2.59 -10.42
CA LYS A 37 10.41 3.06 -11.80
C LYS A 37 10.47 1.94 -12.85
N ASN A 38 11.19 0.84 -12.60
CA ASN A 38 11.26 -0.31 -13.52
C ASN A 38 10.59 -1.54 -12.92
N ARG A 39 9.24 -1.57 -12.91
CA ARG A 39 8.44 -2.73 -12.46
C ARG A 39 8.80 -4.03 -13.21
N GLU A 40 9.13 -3.91 -14.50
CA GLU A 40 9.58 -5.02 -15.35
C GLU A 40 10.94 -5.60 -14.92
N GLY A 41 11.82 -4.77 -14.35
CA GLY A 41 13.13 -5.21 -13.85
C GLY A 41 13.06 -6.00 -12.55
N ILE A 42 11.91 -5.98 -11.85
CA ILE A 42 11.71 -6.70 -10.58
C ILE A 42 11.07 -8.07 -10.83
N LEU A 43 10.07 -8.14 -11.71
CA LEU A 43 9.38 -9.39 -12.03
C LEU A 43 10.04 -10.10 -13.22
N THR A 44 11.29 -10.52 -13.05
CA THR A 44 12.03 -11.27 -14.08
C THR A 44 11.88 -12.77 -13.88
N SER A 45 12.10 -13.55 -14.94
CA SER A 45 12.14 -15.03 -14.87
C SER A 45 13.13 -15.53 -13.80
N HIS A 46 14.20 -14.75 -13.54
CA HIS A 46 15.19 -15.07 -12.50
C HIS A 46 14.64 -14.89 -11.08
N THR A 47 13.95 -13.78 -10.80
CA THR A 47 13.39 -13.53 -9.46
C THR A 47 12.24 -14.48 -9.15
N ILE A 48 11.40 -14.77 -10.15
CA ILE A 48 10.35 -15.81 -10.05
C ILE A 48 10.98 -17.17 -9.77
N ALA A 49 12.04 -17.55 -10.50
CA ALA A 49 12.70 -18.83 -10.28
C ALA A 49 13.34 -18.94 -8.89
N LYS A 50 13.91 -17.84 -8.38
CA LYS A 50 14.47 -17.78 -7.02
C LYS A 50 13.37 -17.95 -5.97
N ALA A 51 12.21 -17.33 -6.17
CA ALA A 51 11.06 -17.49 -5.26
C ALA A 51 10.53 -18.93 -5.23
N PHE A 52 10.40 -19.59 -6.39
CA PHE A 52 10.01 -21.01 -6.43
C PHE A 52 11.03 -21.91 -5.72
N LYS A 53 12.32 -21.69 -5.93
CA LYS A 53 13.37 -22.42 -5.22
C LYS A 53 13.32 -22.18 -3.71
N HIS A 54 13.03 -20.96 -3.29
CA HIS A 54 12.89 -20.64 -1.86
C HIS A 54 11.78 -21.45 -1.21
N ILE A 55 10.63 -21.61 -1.89
CA ILE A 55 9.50 -22.39 -1.40
C ILE A 55 9.83 -23.89 -1.39
N TYR A 56 10.18 -24.45 -2.55
CA TYR A 56 10.29 -25.91 -2.70
C TYR A 56 11.59 -26.51 -2.13
N ASN A 57 12.60 -25.67 -1.83
CA ASN A 57 13.80 -26.13 -1.15
C ASN A 57 13.76 -25.85 0.36
N ASN A 58 12.69 -25.22 0.87
CA ASN A 58 12.53 -24.99 2.30
C ASN A 58 12.18 -26.32 3.00
N PRO A 59 13.04 -26.85 3.90
CA PRO A 59 12.76 -28.11 4.59
C PRO A 59 11.56 -28.02 5.55
N ASP A 60 11.21 -26.81 6.00
CA ASP A 60 10.07 -26.56 6.87
C ASP A 60 8.76 -26.42 6.09
N SER A 61 8.81 -26.27 4.75
CA SER A 61 7.62 -26.25 3.91
C SER A 61 7.16 -27.68 3.62
N PRO A 62 5.85 -28.00 3.77
CA PRO A 62 5.31 -29.29 3.35
C PRO A 62 5.24 -29.41 1.82
N LEU A 63 5.49 -28.32 1.07
CA LEU A 63 5.45 -28.32 -0.38
C LEU A 63 6.68 -29.01 -0.97
N LYS A 64 6.41 -29.94 -1.89
CA LYS A 64 7.43 -30.57 -2.73
C LYS A 64 7.21 -30.14 -4.17
N TRP A 65 8.25 -30.25 -4.99
CA TRP A 65 8.15 -30.00 -6.43
C TRP A 65 6.97 -30.79 -7.01
N PRO A 66 5.98 -30.11 -7.63
CA PRO A 66 4.75 -30.75 -8.07
C PRO A 66 4.95 -31.48 -9.39
N LYS A 67 4.08 -32.43 -9.71
CA LYS A 67 4.04 -33.03 -11.07
C LYS A 67 3.43 -32.08 -12.10
N LEU A 68 2.47 -31.26 -11.66
CA LEU A 68 1.71 -30.33 -12.49
C LEU A 68 1.65 -28.96 -11.81
N LEU A 69 2.00 -27.90 -12.53
CA LEU A 69 1.81 -26.52 -12.13
C LEU A 69 0.80 -25.85 -13.05
N ILE A 70 -0.29 -25.34 -12.46
CA ILE A 70 -1.27 -24.52 -13.18
C ILE A 70 -0.93 -23.06 -12.94
N THR A 71 -0.84 -22.30 -14.03
CA THR A 71 -0.42 -20.89 -14.00
C THR A 71 -1.19 -20.08 -15.04
N ASP A 72 -1.25 -18.75 -14.84
CA ASP A 72 -1.83 -17.84 -15.82
C ASP A 72 -0.92 -17.70 -17.06
N LYS A 73 -1.45 -17.13 -18.14
CA LYS A 73 -0.81 -17.08 -19.47
C LYS A 73 0.57 -16.39 -19.50
N GLY A 74 0.91 -15.59 -18.49
CA GLY A 74 2.10 -14.75 -18.45
C GLY A 74 3.27 -15.22 -17.57
N SER A 75 3.29 -16.46 -17.06
CA SER A 75 4.38 -16.86 -16.15
C SER A 75 5.66 -17.34 -16.85
N ASP A 76 6.73 -16.58 -16.70
CA ASP A 76 8.09 -16.90 -17.15
C ASP A 76 8.83 -17.90 -16.24
N CYS A 77 8.20 -19.05 -15.94
CA CYS A 77 8.80 -20.09 -15.09
C CYS A 77 9.11 -21.40 -15.82
N GLU A 78 8.85 -21.47 -17.13
CA GLU A 78 8.90 -22.70 -17.94
C GLU A 78 10.25 -23.42 -17.83
N ARG A 79 11.34 -22.70 -18.02
CA ARG A 79 12.69 -23.28 -17.98
C ARG A 79 13.06 -23.90 -16.62
N LEU A 80 12.52 -23.37 -15.51
CA LEU A 80 12.77 -23.93 -14.18
C LEU A 80 11.96 -25.21 -13.98
N MET A 81 10.67 -25.15 -14.32
CA MET A 81 9.74 -26.27 -14.13
C MET A 81 10.18 -27.51 -14.92
N VAL A 82 10.62 -27.32 -16.17
CA VAL A 82 11.13 -28.41 -17.01
C VAL A 82 12.35 -29.10 -16.37
N ARG A 83 13.28 -28.35 -15.76
CA ARG A 83 14.46 -28.94 -15.09
C ARG A 83 14.09 -29.83 -13.89
N HIS A 84 12.97 -29.53 -13.24
CA HIS A 84 12.48 -30.29 -12.10
C HIS A 84 11.41 -31.33 -12.49
N GLY A 85 11.22 -31.59 -13.80
CA GLY A 85 10.25 -32.57 -14.29
C GLY A 85 8.78 -32.17 -14.07
N VAL A 86 8.52 -30.87 -13.89
CA VAL A 86 7.18 -30.33 -13.64
C VAL A 86 6.50 -29.99 -14.96
N VAL A 87 5.32 -30.53 -15.19
CA VAL A 87 4.47 -30.18 -16.34
C VAL A 87 3.76 -28.85 -16.05
N ILE A 88 3.81 -27.92 -17.00
CA ILE A 88 3.07 -26.65 -16.89
C ILE A 88 1.78 -26.76 -17.68
N GLN A 89 0.69 -26.33 -17.05
CA GLN A 89 -0.58 -26.10 -17.71
C GLN A 89 -0.97 -24.63 -17.57
N LYS A 90 -1.11 -23.95 -18.72
CA LYS A 90 -1.63 -22.58 -18.75
C LYS A 90 -3.14 -22.60 -18.56
N ALA A 91 -3.64 -21.75 -17.67
CA ALA A 91 -5.05 -21.62 -17.39
C ALA A 91 -5.81 -21.12 -18.62
N THR A 92 -6.90 -21.79 -18.94
CA THR A 92 -7.77 -21.43 -20.08
C THR A 92 -8.89 -20.48 -19.66
N SER A 93 -9.22 -20.44 -18.36
CA SER A 93 -10.29 -19.60 -17.81
C SER A 93 -9.94 -19.11 -16.40
N LYS A 94 -10.56 -18.00 -15.97
CA LYS A 94 -10.45 -17.50 -14.59
C LYS A 94 -10.90 -18.53 -13.55
N ARG A 95 -11.85 -19.40 -13.88
CA ARG A 95 -12.32 -20.46 -12.99
C ARG A 95 -11.20 -21.43 -12.61
N SER A 96 -10.30 -21.72 -13.53
CA SER A 96 -9.16 -22.63 -13.33
C SER A 96 -8.14 -22.11 -12.31
N VAL A 97 -8.09 -20.79 -12.09
CA VAL A 97 -7.20 -20.13 -11.12
C VAL A 97 -7.96 -19.51 -9.94
N GLY A 98 -9.28 -19.72 -9.85
CA GLY A 98 -10.16 -19.02 -8.90
C GLY A 98 -9.82 -19.27 -7.42
N ILE A 99 -9.22 -20.43 -7.10
CA ILE A 99 -8.73 -20.71 -5.74
C ILE A 99 -7.57 -19.76 -5.37
N VAL A 100 -6.63 -19.57 -6.30
CA VAL A 100 -5.48 -18.67 -6.12
C VAL A 100 -5.94 -17.23 -6.10
N GLU A 101 -6.84 -16.82 -7.00
CA GLU A 101 -7.42 -15.47 -6.99
C GLU A 101 -8.14 -15.17 -5.67
N ARG A 102 -8.91 -16.12 -5.16
CA ARG A 102 -9.59 -15.96 -3.86
C ARG A 102 -8.61 -15.88 -2.71
N TYR A 103 -7.53 -16.64 -2.76
CA TYR A 103 -6.45 -16.54 -1.79
C TYR A 103 -5.77 -15.17 -1.85
N ASN A 104 -5.41 -14.69 -3.04
CA ASN A 104 -4.82 -13.36 -3.26
C ASN A 104 -5.71 -12.26 -2.65
N LEU A 105 -7.02 -12.32 -2.91
CA LEU A 105 -7.97 -11.36 -2.35
C LEU A 105 -8.01 -11.42 -0.81
N THR A 106 -7.96 -12.62 -0.23
CA THR A 106 -8.01 -12.83 1.22
C THR A 106 -6.71 -12.34 1.89
N LEU A 107 -5.56 -12.66 1.28
CA LEU A 107 -4.25 -12.24 1.73
C LEU A 107 -4.16 -10.71 1.74
N ALA A 108 -4.54 -10.07 0.63
CA ALA A 108 -4.55 -8.61 0.50
C ALA A 108 -5.41 -7.97 1.59
N LYS A 109 -6.65 -8.41 1.76
CA LYS A 109 -7.56 -7.89 2.81
C LYS A 109 -6.95 -7.99 4.21
N ARG A 110 -6.35 -9.12 4.56
CA ARG A 110 -5.73 -9.33 5.87
C ARG A 110 -4.51 -8.42 6.09
N LEU A 111 -3.64 -8.29 5.08
CA LEU A 111 -2.50 -7.39 5.14
C LEU A 111 -2.92 -5.94 5.33
N PHE A 112 -3.94 -5.47 4.61
CA PHE A 112 -4.47 -4.12 4.78
C PHE A 112 -5.06 -3.88 6.18
N HIS A 113 -5.72 -4.87 6.78
CA HIS A 113 -6.20 -4.74 8.15
C HIS A 113 -5.05 -4.57 9.15
N ILE A 114 -3.93 -5.26 8.93
CA ILE A 114 -2.73 -5.15 9.78
C ILE A 114 -2.08 -3.79 9.58
N GLN A 115 -1.88 -3.35 8.33
CA GLN A 115 -1.32 -2.04 8.02
C GLN A 115 -2.18 -0.91 8.60
N ASN A 116 -3.49 -0.96 8.38
CA ASN A 116 -4.42 0.04 8.95
C ASN A 116 -4.41 0.02 10.48
N ALA A 117 -4.26 -1.14 11.12
CA ALA A 117 -4.15 -1.21 12.56
C ALA A 117 -2.84 -0.59 13.06
N GLN A 118 -1.72 -0.81 12.35
CA GLN A 118 -0.43 -0.18 12.63
C GLN A 118 -0.52 1.34 12.42
N ASP A 119 -1.02 1.80 11.27
CA ASP A 119 -1.20 3.21 10.97
C ASP A 119 -2.11 3.90 11.99
N LEU A 120 -3.19 3.25 12.42
CA LEU A 120 -4.08 3.77 13.48
C LEU A 120 -3.44 3.74 14.88
N SER A 121 -2.54 2.79 15.14
CA SER A 121 -1.79 2.71 16.40
C SER A 121 -0.67 3.75 16.48
N LEU A 122 0.00 4.04 15.35
CA LEU A 122 0.96 5.12 15.18
C LEU A 122 0.26 6.48 15.16
N ALA A 123 -0.96 6.55 14.63
CA ALA A 123 -1.84 7.72 14.66
C ALA A 123 -2.55 7.92 16.01
N GLU A 124 -1.90 7.56 17.12
CA GLU A 124 -2.40 7.77 18.48
C GLU A 124 -2.75 9.25 18.80
N ALA A 125 -2.46 10.21 17.92
CA ALA A 125 -2.69 11.63 18.15
C ALA A 125 -3.82 12.33 17.35
N GLY A 126 -4.46 11.71 16.34
CA GLY A 126 -5.20 12.50 15.33
C GLY A 126 -6.71 12.73 15.52
N LEU A 127 -7.52 11.68 15.33
CA LEU A 127 -8.95 11.85 15.00
C LEU A 127 -9.93 11.52 16.15
N ILE A 128 -9.52 10.69 17.11
CA ILE A 128 -10.39 10.20 18.20
C ILE A 128 -9.73 10.36 19.57
N GLY A 129 -8.39 10.48 19.62
CA GLY A 129 -7.60 10.53 20.86
C GLY A 129 -7.75 9.25 21.70
N MET A 130 -7.94 8.10 21.04
CA MET A 130 -8.11 6.80 21.67
C MET A 130 -7.41 5.72 20.84
N THR A 131 -6.87 4.71 21.51
CA THR A 131 -6.25 3.56 20.83
C THR A 131 -7.30 2.66 20.17
N PRO A 132 -6.97 2.01 19.04
CA PRO A 132 -7.88 1.10 18.35
C PRO A 132 -8.49 0.02 19.28
N ALA A 133 -7.70 -0.50 20.22
CA ALA A 133 -8.15 -1.50 21.20
C ALA A 133 -9.26 -0.99 22.15
N LYS A 134 -9.24 0.31 22.50
CA LYS A 134 -10.29 0.95 23.31
C LYS A 134 -11.53 1.27 22.47
N VAL A 135 -11.35 1.55 21.18
CA VAL A 135 -12.44 1.89 20.24
C VAL A 135 -13.32 0.67 19.93
N ILE A 136 -12.72 -0.50 19.68
CA ILE A 136 -13.44 -1.75 19.37
C ILE A 136 -14.43 -2.16 20.47
N LYS A 137 -14.14 -1.81 21.73
CA LYS A 137 -14.99 -2.16 22.88
C LYS A 137 -16.22 -1.25 23.03
N LYS A 138 -16.35 -0.19 22.23
CA LYS A 138 -17.47 0.78 22.34
C LYS A 138 -18.58 0.48 21.33
N LYS A 139 -19.82 0.54 21.81
CA LYS A 139 -21.05 0.33 20.99
C LYS A 139 -21.29 1.46 19.98
N LYS A 140 -20.78 2.67 20.26
CA LYS A 140 -20.75 3.84 19.37
C LYS A 140 -19.46 4.62 19.59
N VAL A 141 -18.92 5.15 18.51
CA VAL A 141 -17.71 5.97 18.50
C VAL A 141 -18.07 7.25 17.77
N TYR A 142 -17.81 8.39 18.41
CA TYR A 142 -18.01 9.71 17.82
C TYR A 142 -16.66 10.22 17.35
N ALA A 143 -16.56 10.56 16.06
CA ALA A 143 -15.40 11.25 15.55
C ALA A 143 -15.34 12.64 16.20
N LYS A 144 -14.21 12.98 16.82
CA LYS A 144 -14.01 14.37 17.24
C LYS A 144 -13.84 15.18 15.96
N PRO A 145 -14.50 16.34 15.83
CA PRO A 145 -14.24 17.21 14.69
C PRO A 145 -12.77 17.62 14.70
N SER A 146 -12.12 17.61 13.53
CA SER A 146 -10.71 17.96 13.36
C SER A 146 -10.41 19.41 13.77
N CYS A 147 -11.44 20.26 13.80
CA CYS A 147 -11.40 21.64 14.24
C CYS A 147 -12.63 22.00 15.10
N ARG A 148 -12.51 23.07 15.90
CA ARG A 148 -13.66 23.60 16.67
C ARG A 148 -14.67 24.22 15.69
N TYR A 149 -15.96 24.10 16.00
CA TYR A 149 -17.04 24.68 15.18
C TYR A 149 -16.90 26.21 14.97
N ASN A 150 -16.47 26.95 16.00
CA ASN A 150 -16.19 28.39 15.92
C ASN A 150 -14.73 28.70 15.57
N ARG A 151 -14.14 27.95 14.63
CA ARG A 151 -12.77 28.22 14.16
C ARG A 151 -12.70 29.59 13.45
N PRO A 152 -11.67 30.41 13.70
CA PRO A 152 -11.43 31.61 12.91
C PRO A 152 -11.12 31.25 11.45
N ILE A 153 -11.75 31.96 10.51
CA ILE A 153 -11.63 31.76 9.06
C ILE A 153 -10.93 32.97 8.43
N GLY A 154 -10.05 32.73 7.47
CA GLY A 154 -9.38 33.78 6.73
C GLY A 154 -8.12 34.26 7.44
N TYR A 155 -8.02 35.57 7.73
CA TYR A 155 -6.77 36.12 8.24
C TYR A 155 -6.41 35.63 9.65
N ASP A 156 -7.43 35.35 10.47
CA ASP A 156 -7.29 34.92 11.87
C ASP A 156 -7.05 33.40 12.01
N GLU A 157 -7.11 32.66 10.91
CA GLU A 157 -6.87 31.22 10.88
C GLU A 157 -5.39 30.92 11.15
N SER A 158 -5.09 30.01 12.10
CA SER A 158 -3.72 29.55 12.33
C SER A 158 -3.14 28.90 11.08
N ARG A 159 -2.05 29.45 10.58
CA ARG A 159 -1.44 29.04 9.30
C ARG A 159 -0.30 28.08 9.52
N LEU A 160 -0.17 27.13 8.60
CA LEU A 160 1.05 26.36 8.47
C LEU A 160 2.19 27.25 7.96
N SER A 161 3.38 27.01 8.48
CA SER A 161 4.60 27.70 8.11
C SER A 161 5.19 27.10 6.83
N TYR A 162 5.97 27.89 6.09
CA TYR A 162 6.73 27.40 4.94
C TYR A 162 7.80 26.35 5.32
N ARG A 163 8.14 26.24 6.61
CA ARG A 163 9.03 25.20 7.14
C ARG A 163 8.31 23.88 7.46
N ASP A 164 6.98 23.88 7.43
CA ASP A 164 6.19 22.72 7.78
C ASP A 164 6.16 21.74 6.60
N SER A 165 6.45 20.48 6.90
CA SER A 165 6.36 19.38 5.95
C SER A 165 4.99 18.70 6.06
N VAL A 166 4.33 18.50 4.92
CA VAL A 166 2.95 18.01 4.88
C VAL A 166 2.75 16.91 3.85
N ARG A 167 1.75 16.06 4.08
CA ARG A 167 1.14 15.23 3.04
C ARG A 167 -0.25 15.75 2.74
N TYR A 168 -0.70 15.59 1.50
CA TYR A 168 -2.05 16.01 1.12
C TYR A 168 -3.03 14.85 1.01
N LEU A 169 -4.31 15.13 1.15
CA LEU A 169 -5.38 14.15 0.98
C LEU A 169 -5.53 13.79 -0.51
N LEU A 170 -5.37 12.51 -0.85
CA LEU A 170 -5.47 12.05 -2.23
C LEU A 170 -6.91 12.07 -2.73
N GLU A 171 -7.15 12.47 -3.96
CA GLU A 171 -8.43 12.32 -4.64
C GLU A 171 -8.68 10.86 -5.07
N ALA A 172 -9.93 10.55 -5.42
CA ALA A 172 -10.29 9.24 -5.93
C ALA A 172 -9.51 8.92 -7.21
N GLY A 173 -8.72 7.85 -7.18
CA GLY A 173 -7.96 7.39 -8.34
C GLY A 173 -6.76 8.24 -8.73
N GLU A 174 -6.33 9.18 -7.89
CA GLU A 174 -5.16 10.03 -8.16
C GLU A 174 -3.86 9.21 -8.36
N LEU A 175 -3.72 8.07 -7.67
CA LEU A 175 -2.57 7.18 -7.82
C LEU A 175 -2.78 6.04 -8.83
N GLU A 176 -4.00 5.50 -8.95
CA GLU A 176 -4.26 4.26 -9.71
C GLU A 176 -5.11 4.44 -10.98
N GLY A 177 -5.52 5.67 -11.31
CA GLY A 177 -6.27 5.99 -12.53
C GLY A 177 -7.66 5.35 -12.58
N GLY A 178 -8.62 5.89 -11.81
CA GLY A 178 -10.02 5.46 -11.90
C GLY A 178 -10.98 6.28 -11.04
N PRO A 179 -12.26 6.44 -11.43
CA PRO A 179 -13.19 7.39 -10.80
C PRO A 179 -13.70 6.97 -9.41
N LYS A 180 -13.29 5.80 -8.89
CA LYS A 180 -13.78 5.25 -7.61
C LYS A 180 -12.61 4.93 -6.71
N ARG A 181 -12.62 5.48 -5.48
CA ARG A 181 -11.73 5.03 -4.41
C ARG A 181 -11.99 3.56 -4.12
N ARG A 182 -10.95 2.74 -4.25
CA ARG A 182 -10.97 1.35 -3.79
C ARG A 182 -10.65 1.36 -2.31
N GLY A 183 -11.16 0.37 -1.57
CA GLY A 183 -10.82 0.21 -0.15
C GLY A 183 -9.34 -0.08 0.13
N THR A 184 -8.49 -0.12 -0.91
CA THR A 184 -7.05 -0.38 -0.88
C THR A 184 -6.21 0.87 -1.17
N ASP A 185 -6.85 1.99 -1.53
CA ASP A 185 -6.14 3.22 -1.90
C ASP A 185 -5.63 3.93 -0.65
N MET A 186 -4.46 4.55 -0.77
CA MET A 186 -3.93 5.41 0.27
C MET A 186 -4.84 6.63 0.48
N ASN A 187 -5.01 7.06 1.73
CA ASN A 187 -5.75 8.29 2.04
C ASN A 187 -4.88 9.54 1.82
N TRP A 188 -3.60 9.48 2.19
CA TRP A 188 -2.67 10.60 2.13
C TRP A 188 -1.61 10.38 1.06
N SER A 189 -1.07 11.46 0.51
CA SER A 189 -0.01 11.42 -0.49
C SER A 189 1.18 10.63 0.04
N PRO A 190 1.81 9.78 -0.78
CA PRO A 190 3.01 9.10 -0.33
C PRO A 190 4.16 10.07 -0.11
N VAL A 191 4.21 11.12 -0.94
CA VAL A 191 5.21 12.16 -0.92
C VAL A 191 4.91 13.22 0.13
N VAL A 192 5.98 13.64 0.81
CA VAL A 192 5.99 14.81 1.70
C VAL A 192 6.36 16.03 0.89
N TYR A 193 5.58 17.09 1.06
CA TYR A 193 5.73 18.35 0.37
C TYR A 193 5.94 19.47 1.36
N ASN A 194 6.63 20.51 0.90
CA ASN A 194 6.67 21.78 1.60
C ASN A 194 5.60 22.71 1.03
N ILE A 195 5.16 23.66 1.85
CA ILE A 195 4.23 24.69 1.42
C ILE A 195 4.98 25.68 0.51
N GLY A 196 4.45 25.94 -0.68
CA GLY A 196 4.99 26.89 -1.64
C GLY A 196 4.29 28.24 -1.62
N GLU A 197 2.96 28.25 -1.53
CA GLU A 197 2.15 29.49 -1.49
C GLU A 197 1.04 29.37 -0.45
N VAL A 198 0.76 30.46 0.27
CA VAL A 198 -0.37 30.58 1.18
C VAL A 198 -1.23 31.75 0.77
N ARG A 199 -2.51 31.51 0.46
CA ARG A 199 -3.51 32.56 0.21
C ARG A 199 -4.52 32.59 1.34
N ALA A 200 -4.55 33.72 2.04
CA ALA A 200 -5.60 34.03 3.00
C ALA A 200 -6.46 35.15 2.44
N GLN A 201 -7.79 35.01 2.53
CA GLN A 201 -8.75 36.05 2.22
C GLN A 201 -9.76 36.15 3.36
N LYS A 202 -10.36 37.33 3.53
CA LYS A 202 -11.39 37.53 4.55
C LYS A 202 -12.58 36.59 4.28
N ASN A 203 -13.03 35.89 5.32
CA ASN A 203 -14.18 34.95 5.26
C ASN A 203 -14.00 33.76 4.29
N GLN A 204 -12.78 33.43 3.88
CA GLN A 204 -12.50 32.20 3.13
C GLN A 204 -11.45 31.35 3.86
N PRO A 205 -11.51 30.01 3.76
CA PRO A 205 -10.47 29.14 4.30
C PRO A 205 -9.10 29.49 3.69
N VAL A 206 -8.05 29.38 4.49
CA VAL A 206 -6.68 29.56 3.98
C VAL A 206 -6.36 28.43 2.99
N LEU A 207 -5.91 28.82 1.80
CA LEU A 207 -5.54 27.91 0.72
C LEU A 207 -4.03 27.78 0.60
N TYR A 208 -3.55 26.55 0.55
CA TYR A 208 -2.14 26.20 0.43
C TYR A 208 -1.86 25.62 -0.95
N LYS A 209 -0.81 26.11 -1.62
CA LYS A 209 -0.20 25.45 -2.79
C LYS A 209 1.08 24.76 -2.33
N LEU A 210 1.24 23.49 -2.70
CA LEU A 210 2.42 22.71 -2.37
C LEU A 210 3.53 22.96 -3.40
N LEU A 211 4.77 23.02 -2.93
CA LEU A 211 5.95 23.09 -3.78
C LEU A 211 6.14 21.74 -4.47
N ASP A 212 6.27 21.73 -5.80
CA ASP A 212 6.39 20.52 -6.63
C ASP A 212 5.25 19.50 -6.45
N GLY A 213 4.11 19.95 -5.92
CA GLY A 213 2.90 19.16 -5.74
C GLY A 213 1.93 19.24 -6.93
N PRO A 214 0.76 18.61 -6.82
CA PRO A 214 -0.26 18.69 -7.86
C PRO A 214 -0.72 20.14 -8.07
N GLU A 215 -1.16 20.46 -9.29
CA GLU A 215 -1.67 21.79 -9.69
C GLU A 215 -3.08 22.07 -9.13
N ARG A 216 -3.22 21.99 -7.80
CA ARG A 216 -4.41 22.38 -7.05
C ARG A 216 -4.04 22.96 -5.69
N ARG A 217 -5.03 23.53 -5.02
CA ARG A 217 -4.90 24.15 -3.69
C ARG A 217 -5.61 23.29 -2.64
N PHE A 218 -5.08 23.31 -1.43
CA PHE A 218 -5.56 22.51 -0.32
C PHE A 218 -6.01 23.40 0.84
N VAL A 219 -7.04 22.97 1.58
CA VAL A 219 -7.35 23.55 2.90
C VAL A 219 -6.53 22.86 3.99
N ARG A 220 -6.50 23.45 5.19
CA ARG A 220 -5.73 22.92 6.34
C ARG A 220 -6.08 21.46 6.67
N GLU A 221 -7.35 21.07 6.55
CA GLU A 221 -7.88 19.73 6.81
C GLU A 221 -7.43 18.68 5.79
N GLU A 222 -7.10 19.12 4.58
CA GLU A 222 -6.58 18.27 3.50
C GLU A 222 -5.07 18.13 3.58
N LEU A 223 -4.43 18.67 4.63
CA LEU A 223 -3.00 18.59 4.87
C LEU A 223 -2.72 17.91 6.21
N LEU A 224 -1.99 16.80 6.15
CA LEU A 224 -1.44 16.11 7.30
C LEU A 224 -0.04 16.65 7.59
N LEU A 225 0.13 17.28 8.76
CA LEU A 225 1.43 17.77 9.23
C LEU A 225 2.31 16.60 9.65
N ILE A 226 3.55 16.56 9.13
CA ILE A 226 4.56 15.56 9.46
C ILE A 226 5.44 16.14 10.56
N ASN A 227 5.32 15.60 11.78
CA ASN A 227 6.17 15.92 12.93
C ASN A 227 7.07 14.71 13.26
N ASP A 228 8.04 14.88 14.16
CA ASP A 228 9.06 13.87 14.53
C ASP A 228 8.52 12.50 14.98
N GLY A 229 7.22 12.38 15.28
CA GLY A 229 6.55 11.12 15.63
C GLY A 229 5.76 10.45 14.49
N VAL A 230 5.74 11.01 13.28
CA VAL A 230 5.00 10.46 12.13
C VAL A 230 5.99 9.74 11.22
N GLU A 231 5.98 8.41 11.23
CA GLU A 231 6.83 7.62 10.34
C GLU A 231 6.51 7.94 8.86
N LEU A 232 7.57 8.17 8.08
CA LEU A 232 7.48 8.34 6.64
C LEU A 232 7.08 7.01 6.00
N PRO A 233 6.18 6.98 5.00
CA PRO A 233 5.96 5.79 4.22
C PRO A 233 7.31 5.46 3.59
N PRO A 234 7.61 4.17 3.40
CA PRO A 234 8.91 3.76 2.92
C PRO A 234 9.27 4.53 1.64
N GLU A 235 10.49 5.06 1.55
CA GLU A 235 10.94 5.98 0.48
C GLU A 235 10.61 5.51 -0.96
N SER A 236 10.37 4.21 -1.14
CA SER A 236 9.90 3.60 -2.38
C SER A 236 8.56 4.14 -2.90
N VAL A 237 7.71 4.72 -2.05
CA VAL A 237 6.44 5.33 -2.47
C VAL A 237 6.63 6.79 -2.93
N LEU A 238 7.77 7.41 -2.64
CA LEU A 238 8.08 8.82 -2.97
C LEU A 238 8.51 9.04 -4.43
N HIS A 239 8.87 7.97 -5.16
CA HIS A 239 9.55 8.05 -6.46
C HIS A 239 8.88 7.24 -7.59
N GLN A 240 7.55 7.06 -7.56
CA GLN A 240 6.82 6.50 -8.70
C GLN A 240 6.96 7.37 -9.95
#